data_AF-A0A5C8Q7T6-F1
#
_entry.id   AF-A0A5C8Q7T6-F1
#
_cell.length_a   1.000
_cell.length_b   1.000
_cell.length_c   1.000
_cell.angle_alpha   90.00
_cell.angle_beta   90.00
_cell.angle_gamma   90.00
#
_symmetry.space_group_name_H-M   'P 1'
#
loop_
_entity.id
_entity.type
_entity.pdbx_description
1 polymer ?
#
loop_
_entity_poly.entity_id
_entity_poly.type
_entity_poly.pdbx_seq_one_letter_code
_entity_poly.pdbx_strand_id
1 'polypeptide(L)'
;MILCVRFHHEAETGVEAALPALLGLIDDLSPVVQALPPDSALVDVGGAERYFGQDAAQIAAVLRVRALAHVGAGCAIGVAATPMLAGMAARQAAPGTTLTVPDEVRAVAEFLEPLPVAALPGVGAATARTLRSYGLGTVGKAAAVPLSTLQRVAGVRMGREVYEKAHGIDRTTVVPNASARSLAAERAFSHDELDQDRHRSALLSITEELGGRLRVEGQVCRSLTLTVRYADRSTTTRARTLREPTAHSVALIGAAYRIHDSLGLQRARVRALSLRAEGLTPAERATRQLTFDPVDDRARRIEAVADRARARFGPRAVVPGTLAVRARAPHRA
;
A
#
# COMPACT_ATOMS: atom_id res chain seq x y z
N MET A 1 -17.64 9.35 -13.96
CA MET A 1 -16.15 9.34 -14.01
C MET A 1 -15.58 8.81 -12.70
N ILE A 2 -14.30 8.42 -12.68
CA ILE A 2 -13.57 7.97 -11.48
C ILE A 2 -12.51 9.00 -11.08
N LEU A 3 -12.42 9.27 -9.77
CA LEU A 3 -11.32 10.01 -9.16
C LEU A 3 -10.36 9.04 -8.46
N CYS A 4 -9.06 9.24 -8.63
CA CYS A 4 -8.04 8.69 -7.75
C CYS A 4 -7.39 9.83 -6.99
N VAL A 5 -7.55 9.82 -5.67
CA VAL A 5 -7.08 10.88 -4.78
C VAL A 5 -5.85 10.37 -4.05
N ARG A 6 -4.75 11.10 -4.14
CA ARG A 6 -3.52 10.83 -3.39
C ARG A 6 -3.28 11.97 -2.42
N PHE A 7 -3.26 11.64 -1.13
CA PHE A 7 -3.08 12.60 -0.05
C PHE A 7 -1.60 12.82 0.23
N HIS A 8 -1.25 14.08 0.49
CA HIS A 8 0.06 14.52 0.92
C HIS A 8 -0.12 15.32 2.20
N HIS A 9 0.50 14.87 3.29
CA HIS A 9 0.38 15.53 4.59
C HIS A 9 1.78 15.92 5.06
N GLU A 10 1.94 17.20 5.41
CA GLU A 10 3.22 17.77 5.83
C GLU A 10 3.47 17.65 7.35
N ALA A 11 2.53 17.13 8.14
CA ALA A 11 2.61 17.10 9.60
C ALA A 11 3.23 15.79 10.14
N GLU A 12 3.80 15.88 11.35
CA GLU A 12 4.48 14.78 12.05
C GLU A 12 3.62 13.52 12.27
N THR A 13 2.29 13.66 12.25
CA THR A 13 1.33 12.57 12.54
C THR A 13 1.17 11.55 11.40
N GLY A 14 1.73 11.80 10.22
CA GLY A 14 1.68 10.88 9.09
C GLY A 14 0.31 10.76 8.40
N VAL A 15 0.32 10.66 7.06
CA VAL A 15 -0.90 10.62 6.23
C VAL A 15 -1.87 9.51 6.63
N GLU A 16 -1.35 8.38 7.11
CA GLU A 16 -2.14 7.21 7.48
C GLU A 16 -3.09 7.48 8.66
N ALA A 17 -2.69 8.34 9.61
CA ALA A 17 -3.54 8.73 10.74
C ALA A 17 -4.68 9.67 10.33
N ALA A 18 -4.47 10.46 9.27
CA ALA A 18 -5.47 11.39 8.73
C ALA A 18 -6.43 10.74 7.74
N LEU A 19 -6.11 9.55 7.22
CA LEU A 19 -6.89 8.86 6.19
C LEU A 19 -8.38 8.67 6.58
N PRO A 20 -8.76 8.29 7.81
CA PRO A 20 -10.18 8.17 8.19
C PRO A 20 -10.94 9.49 8.07
N ALA A 21 -10.33 10.61 8.48
CA ALA A 21 -10.94 11.93 8.37
C ALA A 21 -11.09 12.37 6.90
N LEU A 22 -10.07 12.06 6.08
CA LEU A 22 -10.09 12.34 4.66
C LEU A 22 -11.11 11.50 3.90
N LEU A 23 -11.28 10.23 4.26
CA LEU A 23 -12.33 9.37 3.72
C LEU A 23 -13.72 9.90 4.09
N GLY A 24 -13.92 10.39 5.33
CA GLY A 24 -15.17 11.05 5.72
C GLY A 24 -15.54 12.25 4.84
N LEU A 25 -14.56 13.08 4.45
CA LEU A 25 -14.79 14.19 3.50
C LEU A 25 -15.16 13.71 2.09
N ILE A 26 -14.66 12.54 1.67
CA ILE A 26 -15.00 11.95 0.37
C ILE A 26 -16.42 11.35 0.43
N ASP A 27 -16.79 10.70 1.53
CA ASP A 27 -18.11 10.09 1.70
C ASP A 27 -19.24 11.12 1.59
N ASP A 28 -19.00 12.38 1.99
CA ASP A 28 -19.91 13.52 1.80
C ASP A 28 -20.15 13.87 0.31
N LEU A 29 -19.24 13.47 -0.59
CA LEU A 29 -19.33 13.74 -2.03
C LEU A 29 -19.86 12.54 -2.81
N SER A 30 -19.44 11.32 -2.46
CA SER A 30 -19.91 10.10 -3.10
C SER A 30 -19.92 8.94 -2.11
N PRO A 31 -20.96 8.09 -2.10
CA PRO A 31 -20.98 6.88 -1.28
C PRO A 31 -20.13 5.74 -1.89
N VAL A 32 -19.63 5.88 -3.11
CA VAL A 32 -18.89 4.83 -3.83
C VAL A 32 -17.38 5.07 -3.70
N VAL A 33 -16.86 4.76 -2.52
CA VAL A 33 -15.46 5.02 -2.13
C VAL A 33 -14.72 3.73 -1.81
N GLN A 34 -13.55 3.56 -2.42
CA GLN A 34 -12.62 2.49 -2.09
C GLN A 34 -11.33 3.09 -1.51
N ALA A 35 -11.09 2.85 -0.22
CA ALA A 35 -9.84 3.21 0.41
C ALA A 35 -8.67 2.41 -0.18
N LEU A 36 -7.56 3.10 -0.45
CA LEU A 36 -6.29 2.53 -0.90
C LEU A 36 -5.17 2.99 0.06
N PRO A 37 -5.02 2.37 1.24
CA PRO A 37 -3.96 2.71 2.17
C PRO A 37 -2.57 2.64 1.51
N PRO A 38 -1.61 3.48 1.95
CA PRO A 38 -1.67 4.32 3.15
C PRO A 38 -2.28 5.72 2.94
N ASP A 39 -2.34 6.20 1.70
CA ASP A 39 -2.51 7.62 1.40
C ASP A 39 -3.48 7.90 0.25
N SER A 40 -4.21 6.90 -0.23
CA SER A 40 -4.97 7.04 -1.48
C SER A 40 -6.41 6.55 -1.34
N ALA A 41 -7.28 6.99 -2.25
CA ALA A 41 -8.65 6.49 -2.39
C ALA A 41 -9.09 6.55 -3.86
N LEU A 42 -9.94 5.61 -4.26
CA LEU A 42 -10.70 5.65 -5.51
C LEU A 42 -12.14 6.03 -5.21
N VAL A 43 -12.71 6.90 -6.04
CA VAL A 43 -14.06 7.43 -5.87
C VAL A 43 -14.78 7.37 -7.20
N ASP A 44 -15.92 6.69 -7.26
CA ASP A 44 -16.81 6.82 -8.41
C ASP A 44 -17.70 8.05 -8.18
N VAL A 45 -17.57 9.04 -9.05
CA VAL A 45 -18.35 10.29 -8.97
C VAL A 45 -19.48 10.35 -9.99
N GLY A 46 -19.79 9.27 -10.71
CA GLY A 46 -20.87 9.28 -11.71
C GLY A 46 -22.26 9.63 -11.14
N GLY A 47 -22.52 9.29 -9.87
CA GLY A 47 -23.72 9.75 -9.16
C GLY A 47 -23.62 11.20 -8.69
N ALA A 48 -22.45 11.59 -8.17
CA ALA A 48 -22.18 12.93 -7.67
C ALA A 48 -22.24 13.99 -8.78
N GLU A 49 -21.72 13.68 -9.97
CA GLU A 49 -21.77 14.57 -11.15
C GLU A 49 -23.21 14.99 -11.47
N ARG A 50 -24.14 14.03 -11.41
CA ARG A 50 -25.58 14.30 -11.64
C ARG A 50 -26.23 15.06 -10.50
N TYR A 51 -25.88 14.73 -9.25
CA TYR A 51 -26.50 15.34 -8.07
C TYR A 51 -26.07 16.81 -7.89
N PHE A 52 -24.78 17.10 -8.05
CA PHE A 52 -24.24 18.46 -7.89
C PHE A 52 -24.32 19.30 -9.17
N GLY A 53 -24.59 18.69 -10.33
CA GLY A 53 -24.57 19.40 -11.62
C GLY A 53 -23.17 19.91 -11.98
N GLN A 54 -22.14 19.20 -11.54
CA GLN A 54 -20.72 19.55 -11.70
C GLN A 54 -19.99 18.41 -12.39
N ASP A 55 -19.01 18.72 -13.22
CA ASP A 55 -18.14 17.69 -13.80
C ASP A 55 -17.16 17.12 -12.74
N ALA A 56 -16.59 15.96 -13.02
CA ALA A 56 -15.64 15.32 -12.11
C ALA A 56 -14.40 16.17 -11.77
N ALA A 57 -13.96 17.06 -12.66
CA ALA A 57 -12.82 17.92 -12.39
C ALA A 57 -13.18 19.04 -11.39
N GLN A 58 -14.39 19.57 -11.46
CA GLN A 58 -14.96 20.51 -10.49
C GLN A 58 -15.14 19.85 -9.12
N ILE A 59 -15.69 18.62 -9.07
CA ILE A 59 -15.81 17.86 -7.83
C ILE A 59 -14.43 17.60 -7.21
N ALA A 60 -13.43 17.23 -8.03
CA ALA A 60 -12.05 17.08 -7.57
C ALA A 60 -11.45 18.38 -7.00
N ALA A 61 -11.76 19.53 -7.60
CA ALA A 61 -11.32 20.83 -7.09
C ALA A 61 -11.96 21.15 -5.72
N VAL A 62 -13.25 20.88 -5.55
CA VAL A 62 -13.94 21.02 -4.25
C VAL A 62 -13.30 20.12 -3.20
N LEU A 63 -13.04 18.86 -3.52
CA LEU A 63 -12.39 17.92 -2.60
C LEU A 63 -11.01 18.41 -2.16
N ARG A 64 -10.18 18.91 -3.09
CA ARG A 64 -8.86 19.48 -2.76
C ARG A 64 -8.96 20.62 -1.76
N VAL A 65 -9.89 21.55 -1.97
CA VAL A 65 -10.09 22.68 -1.06
C VAL A 65 -10.55 22.19 0.31
N ARG A 66 -11.50 21.25 0.37
CA ARG A 66 -12.00 20.68 1.63
C ARG A 66 -10.92 19.94 2.40
N ALA A 67 -10.15 19.07 1.73
CA ALA A 67 -9.06 18.31 2.36
C ALA A 67 -8.00 19.24 2.98
N LEU A 68 -7.65 20.32 2.26
CA LEU A 68 -6.70 21.30 2.76
C LEU A 68 -7.29 22.12 3.92
N ALA A 69 -8.53 22.59 3.81
CA ALA A 69 -9.14 23.46 4.81
C ALA A 69 -9.50 22.73 6.12
N HIS A 70 -9.99 21.49 6.04
CA HIS A 70 -10.48 20.76 7.22
C HIS A 70 -9.43 19.85 7.87
N VAL A 71 -8.50 19.30 7.07
CA VAL A 71 -7.51 18.31 7.55
C VAL A 71 -6.08 18.80 7.39
N GLY A 72 -5.84 19.89 6.64
CA GLY A 72 -4.48 20.37 6.36
C GLY A 72 -3.71 19.47 5.39
N ALA A 73 -4.42 18.63 4.62
CA ALA A 73 -3.79 17.70 3.66
C ALA A 73 -3.90 18.23 2.22
N GLY A 74 -2.77 18.36 1.55
CA GLY A 74 -2.73 18.57 0.10
C GLY A 74 -3.13 17.28 -0.63
N CYS A 75 -3.65 17.40 -1.85
CA CYS A 75 -4.01 16.23 -2.66
C CYS A 75 -3.54 16.39 -4.10
N ALA A 76 -3.07 15.31 -4.71
CA ALA A 76 -2.96 15.16 -6.16
C ALA A 76 -4.09 14.24 -6.64
N ILE A 77 -4.91 14.72 -7.58
CA ILE A 77 -6.10 13.97 -8.04
C ILE A 77 -5.99 13.64 -9.53
N GLY A 78 -6.20 12.38 -9.86
CA GLY A 78 -6.41 11.94 -11.24
C GLY A 78 -7.88 11.72 -11.53
N VAL A 79 -8.37 12.23 -12.65
CA VAL A 79 -9.75 12.06 -13.12
C VAL A 79 -9.71 11.26 -14.42
N ALA A 80 -10.41 10.13 -14.51
CA ALA A 80 -10.52 9.38 -15.76
C ALA A 80 -11.75 8.46 -15.78
N ALA A 81 -12.00 7.80 -16.91
CA ALA A 81 -13.12 6.87 -17.07
C ALA A 81 -12.96 5.57 -16.26
N THR A 82 -11.72 5.12 -16.01
CA THR A 82 -11.43 3.86 -15.33
C THR A 82 -10.51 4.04 -14.12
N PRO A 83 -10.57 3.16 -13.11
CA PRO A 83 -9.67 3.20 -11.96
C PRO A 83 -8.18 3.17 -12.33
N MET A 84 -7.79 2.38 -13.33
CA MET A 84 -6.42 2.35 -13.83
C MET A 84 -5.97 3.72 -14.33
N LEU A 85 -6.73 4.34 -15.23
CA LEU A 85 -6.37 5.63 -15.83
C LEU A 85 -6.38 6.73 -14.78
N ALA A 86 -7.36 6.74 -13.88
CA ALA A 86 -7.44 7.72 -12.79
C ALA A 86 -6.22 7.59 -11.87
N GLY A 87 -5.83 6.36 -11.52
CA GLY A 87 -4.64 6.10 -10.72
C GLY A 87 -3.33 6.49 -11.42
N MET A 88 -3.22 6.28 -12.73
CA MET A 88 -2.06 6.72 -13.51
C MET A 88 -2.01 8.25 -13.61
N ALA A 89 -3.14 8.90 -13.85
CA ALA A 89 -3.25 10.36 -13.88
C ALA A 89 -2.87 10.98 -12.52
N ALA A 90 -3.35 10.41 -11.41
CA ALA A 90 -3.01 10.87 -10.06
C ALA A 90 -1.52 10.73 -9.73
N ARG A 91 -0.82 9.76 -10.34
CA ARG A 91 0.63 9.61 -10.20
C ARG A 91 1.42 10.66 -10.97
N GLN A 92 0.87 11.15 -12.07
CA GLN A 92 1.50 12.15 -12.93
C GLN A 92 1.11 13.59 -12.54
N ALA A 93 0.00 13.76 -11.84
CA ALA A 93 -0.43 15.04 -11.29
C ALA A 93 0.62 15.58 -10.31
N ALA A 94 0.86 16.89 -10.39
CA ALA A 94 1.69 17.58 -9.42
C ALA A 94 0.98 17.64 -8.05
N PRO A 95 1.73 17.76 -6.94
CA PRO A 95 1.13 17.97 -5.63
C PRO A 95 0.18 19.17 -5.64
N GLY A 96 -1.03 18.98 -5.11
CA GLY A 96 -2.03 20.04 -5.06
C GLY A 96 -2.68 20.34 -6.41
N THR A 97 -2.59 19.47 -7.43
CA THR A 97 -3.26 19.66 -8.72
C THR A 97 -4.18 18.50 -9.11
N THR A 98 -4.98 18.72 -10.15
CA THR A 98 -5.86 17.72 -10.75
C THR A 98 -5.40 17.46 -12.19
N LEU A 99 -5.23 16.19 -12.58
CA LEU A 99 -4.96 15.80 -13.96
C LEU A 99 -6.13 14.98 -14.49
N THR A 100 -6.75 15.44 -15.57
CA THR A 100 -7.89 14.78 -16.21
C THR A 100 -7.48 14.10 -17.50
N VAL A 101 -7.86 12.84 -17.65
CA VAL A 101 -7.76 12.07 -18.90
C VAL A 101 -9.18 11.92 -19.45
N PRO A 102 -9.52 12.59 -20.57
CA PRO A 102 -10.82 12.47 -21.21
C PRO A 102 -11.13 11.03 -21.62
N ASP A 103 -12.41 10.66 -21.62
CA ASP A 103 -12.90 9.34 -22.05
C ASP A 103 -13.00 9.24 -23.59
N GLU A 104 -11.94 9.64 -24.27
CA GLU A 104 -11.82 9.59 -25.72
C GLU A 104 -10.66 8.69 -26.08
N VAL A 105 -10.87 7.73 -26.99
CA VAL A 105 -9.85 6.73 -27.37
C VAL A 105 -8.52 7.39 -27.74
N ARG A 106 -8.58 8.53 -28.46
CA ARG A 106 -7.39 9.29 -28.85
C ARG A 106 -6.70 9.94 -27.64
N ALA A 107 -7.44 10.61 -26.77
CA ALA A 107 -6.88 11.26 -25.58
C ALA A 107 -6.25 10.24 -24.61
N VAL A 108 -6.87 9.07 -24.46
CA VAL A 108 -6.33 7.95 -23.67
C VAL A 108 -5.03 7.43 -24.28
N ALA A 109 -4.99 7.24 -25.61
CA ALA A 109 -3.77 6.82 -26.30
C ALA A 109 -2.64 7.85 -26.14
N GLU A 110 -2.93 9.14 -26.36
CA GLU A 110 -1.96 10.23 -26.20
C GLU A 110 -1.41 10.34 -24.76
N PHE A 111 -2.26 10.12 -23.76
CA PHE A 111 -1.82 10.07 -22.35
C PHE A 111 -0.91 8.86 -22.06
N LEU A 112 -1.25 7.70 -22.60
CA LEU A 112 -0.53 6.45 -22.30
C LEU A 112 0.79 6.32 -23.07
N GLU A 113 0.81 6.70 -24.35
CA GLU A 113 1.92 6.48 -25.29
C GLU A 113 3.33 6.78 -24.72
N PRO A 114 3.57 7.97 -24.10
CA PRO A 114 4.91 8.33 -23.62
C PRO A 114 5.32 7.59 -22.35
N LEU A 115 4.39 6.94 -21.64
CA LEU A 115 4.68 6.33 -20.35
C LEU A 115 5.55 5.07 -20.52
N PRO A 116 6.47 4.81 -19.57
CA PRO A 116 7.21 3.55 -19.58
C PRO A 116 6.26 2.39 -19.31
N VAL A 117 6.52 1.22 -19.90
CA VAL A 117 5.67 0.02 -19.71
C VAL A 117 5.58 -0.42 -18.25
N ALA A 118 6.58 -0.06 -17.44
CA ALA A 118 6.61 -0.28 -15.99
C ALA A 118 5.58 0.56 -15.22
N ALA A 119 5.00 1.60 -15.83
CA ALA A 119 3.94 2.40 -15.23
C ALA A 119 2.58 1.70 -15.27
N LEU A 120 2.38 0.72 -16.15
CA LEU A 120 1.14 -0.04 -16.23
C LEU A 120 0.94 -0.86 -14.95
N PRO A 121 -0.22 -0.74 -14.27
CA PRO A 121 -0.49 -1.54 -13.08
C PRO A 121 -0.40 -3.04 -13.36
N GLY A 122 0.28 -3.79 -12.50
CA GLY A 122 0.49 -5.23 -12.65
C GLY A 122 1.71 -5.63 -13.49
N VAL A 123 2.38 -4.68 -14.18
CA VAL A 123 3.66 -4.95 -14.84
C VAL A 123 4.79 -4.81 -13.83
N GLY A 124 5.28 -5.94 -13.33
CA GLY A 124 6.41 -5.99 -12.40
C GLY A 124 7.76 -5.65 -13.05
N ALA A 125 8.77 -5.37 -12.23
CA ALA A 125 10.12 -5.01 -12.69
C ALA A 125 10.79 -6.06 -13.59
N ALA A 126 10.48 -7.35 -13.38
CA ALA A 126 10.96 -8.43 -14.23
C ALA A 126 10.34 -8.35 -15.63
N THR A 127 9.00 -8.34 -15.72
CA THR A 127 8.26 -8.18 -16.98
C THR A 127 8.67 -6.92 -17.73
N ALA A 128 8.80 -5.79 -17.03
CA ALA A 128 9.23 -4.54 -17.63
C ALA A 128 10.67 -4.59 -18.16
N ARG A 129 11.58 -5.33 -17.51
CA ARG A 129 12.94 -5.55 -18.04
C ARG A 129 12.91 -6.42 -19.28
N THR A 130 12.14 -7.51 -19.27
CA THR A 130 11.96 -8.37 -20.43
C THR A 130 11.41 -7.57 -21.61
N LEU A 131 10.29 -6.87 -21.48
CA LEU A 131 9.71 -6.06 -22.55
C LEU A 131 10.70 -5.00 -23.08
N ARG A 132 11.45 -4.33 -22.19
CA ARG A 132 12.50 -3.38 -22.59
C ARG A 132 13.62 -4.03 -23.41
N SER A 133 14.03 -5.25 -23.09
CA SER A 133 15.06 -5.97 -23.87
C SER A 133 14.63 -6.30 -25.30
N TYR A 134 13.32 -6.32 -25.57
CA TYR A 134 12.73 -6.45 -26.92
C TYR A 134 12.35 -5.11 -27.55
N GLY A 135 12.81 -3.98 -26.99
CA GLY A 135 12.51 -2.63 -27.49
C GLY A 135 11.12 -2.09 -27.11
N LEU A 136 10.32 -2.86 -26.36
CA LEU A 136 8.95 -2.51 -25.94
C LEU A 136 8.96 -1.76 -24.60
N GLY A 137 9.78 -0.71 -24.52
CA GLY A 137 10.01 0.02 -23.26
C GLY A 137 8.92 1.01 -22.87
N THR A 138 8.10 1.45 -23.82
CA THR A 138 7.00 2.40 -23.59
C THR A 138 5.66 1.73 -23.86
N VAL A 139 4.59 2.29 -23.28
CA VAL A 139 3.22 1.80 -23.49
C VAL A 139 2.83 1.92 -24.96
N GLY A 140 3.19 3.02 -25.64
CA GLY A 140 2.95 3.18 -27.08
C GLY A 140 3.55 2.05 -27.93
N LYS A 141 4.81 1.68 -27.65
CA LYS A 141 5.47 0.57 -28.36
C LYS A 141 4.82 -0.77 -28.05
N ALA A 142 4.36 -0.99 -26.82
CA ALA A 142 3.63 -2.19 -26.45
C ALA A 142 2.24 -2.25 -27.11
N ALA A 143 1.54 -1.12 -27.26
CA ALA A 143 0.25 -1.04 -27.95
C ALA A 143 0.38 -1.30 -29.46
N ALA A 144 1.48 -0.85 -30.08
CA ALA A 144 1.71 -0.97 -31.51
C ALA A 144 2.03 -2.40 -32.01
N VAL A 145 2.34 -3.34 -31.11
CA VAL A 145 2.66 -4.72 -31.49
C VAL A 145 1.46 -5.66 -31.37
N PRO A 146 1.38 -6.71 -32.20
CA PRO A 146 0.32 -7.71 -32.09
C PRO A 146 0.33 -8.40 -30.72
N LEU A 147 -0.86 -8.72 -30.20
CA LEU A 147 -1.05 -9.45 -28.93
C LEU A 147 -0.20 -10.72 -28.85
N SER A 148 -0.12 -11.48 -29.94
CA SER A 148 0.67 -12.73 -30.01
C SER A 148 2.16 -12.50 -29.74
N THR A 149 2.71 -11.35 -30.09
CA THR A 149 4.09 -10.97 -29.80
C THR A 149 4.27 -10.68 -28.31
N LEU A 150 3.37 -9.93 -27.68
CA LEU A 150 3.43 -9.70 -26.23
C LEU A 150 3.28 -11.01 -25.44
N GLN A 151 2.44 -11.92 -25.89
CA GLN A 151 2.26 -13.24 -25.26
C GLN A 151 3.51 -14.12 -25.37
N ARG A 152 4.23 -14.07 -26.49
CA ARG A 152 5.51 -14.77 -26.64
C ARG A 152 6.60 -14.20 -25.73
N VAL A 153 6.62 -12.88 -25.54
CA VAL A 153 7.66 -12.19 -24.75
C VAL A 153 7.41 -12.28 -23.25
N ALA A 154 6.17 -12.07 -22.79
CA ALA A 154 5.82 -11.96 -21.37
C ALA A 154 5.02 -13.15 -20.83
N GLY A 155 4.62 -14.09 -21.69
CA GLY A 155 3.71 -15.19 -21.38
C GLY A 155 2.25 -14.86 -21.70
N VAL A 156 1.42 -15.88 -21.92
CA VAL A 156 0.04 -15.74 -22.44
C VAL A 156 -0.83 -14.78 -21.62
N ARG A 157 -0.85 -14.96 -20.29
CA ARG A 157 -1.65 -14.13 -19.39
C ARG A 157 -1.12 -12.70 -19.31
N MET A 158 0.16 -12.54 -19.01
CA MET A 158 0.76 -11.21 -18.80
C MET A 158 0.80 -10.40 -20.10
N GLY A 159 1.09 -11.04 -21.25
CA GLY A 159 1.04 -10.39 -22.56
C GLY A 159 -0.35 -9.86 -22.90
N ARG A 160 -1.41 -10.60 -22.55
CA ARG A 160 -2.79 -10.11 -22.67
C ARG A 160 -3.08 -8.94 -21.75
N GLU A 161 -2.68 -9.02 -20.48
CA GLU A 161 -2.87 -7.92 -19.53
C GLU A 161 -2.13 -6.65 -19.97
N VAL A 162 -0.91 -6.76 -20.48
CA VAL A 162 -0.16 -5.61 -21.03
C VAL A 162 -0.87 -5.03 -22.25
N TYR A 163 -1.34 -5.88 -23.17
CA TYR A 163 -2.04 -5.43 -24.38
C TYR A 163 -3.32 -4.65 -24.05
N GLU A 164 -4.18 -5.21 -23.19
CA GLU A 164 -5.44 -4.57 -22.80
C GLU A 164 -5.17 -3.21 -22.12
N LYS A 165 -4.25 -3.17 -21.14
CA LYS A 165 -3.92 -1.95 -20.40
C LYS A 165 -3.23 -0.89 -21.26
N ALA A 166 -2.40 -1.31 -22.23
CA ALA A 166 -1.76 -0.38 -23.16
C ALA A 166 -2.77 0.32 -24.09
N HIS A 167 -3.95 -0.26 -24.29
CA HIS A 167 -5.07 0.34 -25.00
C HIS A 167 -6.08 1.02 -24.07
N GLY A 168 -5.72 1.26 -22.80
CA GLY A 168 -6.62 1.89 -21.82
C GLY A 168 -7.75 0.99 -21.34
N ILE A 169 -7.78 -0.29 -21.71
CA ILE A 169 -8.84 -1.22 -21.33
C ILE A 169 -8.60 -1.69 -19.89
N ASP A 170 -9.47 -1.25 -19.00
CA ASP A 170 -9.52 -1.66 -17.61
C ASP A 170 -10.95 -2.07 -17.25
N ARG A 171 -11.10 -3.28 -16.72
CA ARG A 171 -12.39 -3.87 -16.33
C ARG A 171 -12.63 -3.77 -14.83
N THR A 172 -11.73 -3.14 -14.08
CA THR A 172 -11.89 -2.97 -12.65
C THR A 172 -12.93 -1.89 -12.36
N THR A 173 -13.66 -2.09 -11.27
CA THR A 173 -14.62 -1.12 -10.74
C THR A 173 -14.15 -0.65 -9.37
N VAL A 174 -14.62 0.51 -8.94
CA VAL A 174 -14.49 0.93 -7.55
C VAL A 174 -15.35 0.00 -6.70
N VAL A 175 -14.77 -0.59 -5.66
CA VAL A 175 -15.46 -1.51 -4.77
C VAL A 175 -15.63 -0.82 -3.41
N PRO A 176 -16.82 -0.30 -3.09
CA PRO A 176 -17.10 0.32 -1.80
C PRO A 176 -16.84 -0.66 -0.66
N ASN A 177 -16.31 -0.16 0.45
CA ASN A 177 -16.00 -0.96 1.64
C ASN A 177 -15.13 -2.20 1.35
N ALA A 178 -14.34 -2.17 0.26
CA ALA A 178 -13.39 -3.23 0.02
C ALA A 178 -12.44 -3.32 1.21
N SER A 179 -12.36 -4.51 1.83
CA SER A 179 -11.33 -4.79 2.82
C SER A 179 -9.97 -4.43 2.22
N ALA A 180 -9.12 -3.72 2.97
CA ALA A 180 -7.78 -3.37 2.53
C ALA A 180 -7.11 -4.63 1.94
N ARG A 181 -6.61 -4.55 0.71
CA ARG A 181 -5.93 -5.70 0.07
C ARG A 181 -4.59 -6.00 0.75
N SER A 182 -4.08 -5.01 1.47
CA SER A 182 -2.85 -5.08 2.23
C SER A 182 -2.83 -4.06 3.36
N LEU A 183 -2.15 -4.39 4.45
CA LEU A 183 -1.82 -3.47 5.54
C LEU A 183 -0.31 -3.29 5.56
N ALA A 184 0.19 -2.08 5.75
CA ALA A 184 1.61 -1.80 5.81
C ALA A 184 1.96 -0.90 7.00
N ALA A 185 3.18 -1.05 7.49
CA ALA A 185 3.75 -0.14 8.48
C ALA A 185 5.24 0.05 8.18
N GLU A 186 5.76 1.25 8.45
CA GLU A 186 7.16 1.62 8.24
C GLU A 186 7.80 2.10 9.55
N ARG A 187 9.10 1.87 9.69
CA ARG A 187 9.96 2.56 10.65
C ARG A 187 11.14 3.17 9.89
N ALA A 188 11.24 4.49 9.95
CA ALA A 188 12.42 5.22 9.51
C ALA A 188 13.40 5.38 10.67
N PHE A 189 14.69 5.30 10.37
CA PHE A 189 15.77 5.57 11.32
C PHE A 189 16.15 7.06 11.26
N SER A 190 16.58 7.61 12.40
CA SER A 190 17.03 9.01 12.49
C SER A 190 18.37 9.26 11.79
N HIS A 191 19.19 8.21 11.68
CA HIS A 191 20.44 8.17 10.95
C HIS A 191 20.49 6.85 10.19
N ASP A 192 21.33 6.78 9.15
CA ASP A 192 21.49 5.56 8.38
C ASP A 192 22.07 4.44 9.27
N GLU A 193 21.25 3.43 9.54
CA GLU A 193 21.48 2.42 10.56
C GLU A 193 22.19 1.19 9.98
N LEU A 194 23.24 0.74 10.66
CA LEU A 194 24.05 -0.42 10.30
C LEU A 194 23.87 -1.59 11.27
N ASP A 195 23.38 -1.31 12.48
CA ASP A 195 23.24 -2.30 13.53
C ASP A 195 22.06 -3.25 13.25
N GLN A 196 22.37 -4.54 13.13
CA GLN A 196 21.38 -5.59 12.89
C GLN A 196 20.41 -5.76 14.06
N ASP A 197 20.83 -5.51 15.30
CA ASP A 197 19.94 -5.63 16.46
C ASP A 197 18.91 -4.50 16.46
N ARG A 198 19.28 -3.33 15.97
CA ARG A 198 18.35 -2.22 15.75
C ARG A 198 17.40 -2.47 14.59
N HIS A 199 17.86 -3.08 13.50
CA HIS A 199 16.97 -3.54 12.43
C HIS A 199 15.96 -4.56 12.94
N ARG A 200 16.39 -5.55 13.73
CA ARG A 200 15.51 -6.56 14.34
C ARG A 200 14.52 -5.96 15.33
N SER A 201 14.93 -4.95 16.09
CA SER A 201 14.05 -4.21 17.00
C SER A 201 13.00 -3.39 16.24
N ALA A 202 13.39 -2.73 15.15
CA ALA A 202 12.46 -2.02 14.28
C ALA A 202 11.45 -2.98 13.64
N LEU A 203 11.90 -4.12 13.10
CA LEU A 203 11.02 -5.16 12.54
C LEU A 203 10.05 -5.74 13.60
N LEU A 204 10.51 -5.95 14.83
CA LEU A 204 9.65 -6.35 15.94
C LEU A 204 8.54 -5.33 16.17
N SER A 205 8.89 -4.04 16.23
CA SER A 205 7.92 -2.96 16.41
C SER A 205 6.89 -2.89 15.27
N ILE A 206 7.35 -2.97 14.02
CA ILE A 206 6.46 -2.96 12.83
C ILE A 206 5.53 -4.16 12.88
N THR A 207 6.05 -5.33 13.23
CA THR A 207 5.27 -6.57 13.19
C THR A 207 4.23 -6.64 14.30
N GLU A 208 4.54 -6.15 15.51
CA GLU A 208 3.57 -6.00 16.59
C GLU A 208 2.43 -5.05 16.21
N GLU A 209 2.76 -3.93 15.55
CA GLU A 209 1.74 -2.99 15.05
C GLU A 209 0.86 -3.65 13.99
N LEU A 210 1.45 -4.28 12.98
CA LEU A 210 0.71 -4.97 11.92
C LEU A 210 -0.15 -6.11 12.47
N GLY A 211 0.38 -6.93 13.36
CA GLY A 211 -0.34 -8.02 14.01
C GLY A 211 -1.55 -7.48 14.79
N GLY A 212 -1.34 -6.43 15.60
CA GLY A 212 -2.41 -5.78 16.35
C GLY A 212 -3.51 -5.25 15.43
N ARG A 213 -3.15 -4.55 14.35
CA ARG A 213 -4.11 -4.02 13.36
C ARG A 213 -4.89 -5.13 12.67
N LEU A 214 -4.22 -6.18 12.20
CA LEU A 214 -4.86 -7.34 11.61
C LEU A 214 -5.92 -7.96 12.55
N ARG A 215 -5.60 -8.08 13.84
CA ARG A 215 -6.53 -8.64 14.83
C ARG A 215 -7.70 -7.71 15.15
N VAL A 216 -7.46 -6.39 15.22
CA VAL A 216 -8.54 -5.39 15.40
C VAL A 216 -9.49 -5.42 14.20
N GLU A 217 -8.98 -5.56 12.98
CA GLU A 217 -9.77 -5.64 11.75
C GLU A 217 -10.36 -7.04 11.49
N GLY A 218 -10.11 -8.02 12.36
CA GLY A 218 -10.56 -9.41 12.19
C GLY A 218 -9.99 -10.08 10.93
N GLN A 219 -8.82 -9.64 10.46
CA GLN A 219 -8.15 -10.13 9.25
C GLN A 219 -6.94 -11.00 9.59
N VAL A 220 -6.56 -11.85 8.64
CA VAL A 220 -5.28 -12.56 8.61
C VAL A 220 -4.61 -12.37 7.26
N CYS A 221 -3.27 -12.44 7.21
CA CYS A 221 -2.52 -12.25 5.97
C CYS A 221 -1.90 -13.55 5.45
N ARG A 222 -1.81 -13.68 4.12
CA ARG A 222 -1.19 -14.84 3.45
C ARG A 222 0.28 -14.63 3.11
N SER A 223 0.71 -13.38 2.94
CA SER A 223 2.11 -13.05 2.65
C SER A 223 2.57 -11.81 3.38
N LEU A 224 3.87 -11.75 3.65
CA LEU A 224 4.56 -10.58 4.16
C LEU A 224 5.61 -10.13 3.14
N THR A 225 5.64 -8.83 2.88
CA THR A 225 6.59 -8.19 1.98
C THR A 225 7.41 -7.17 2.75
N LEU A 226 8.74 -7.39 2.83
CA LEU A 226 9.69 -6.46 3.42
C LEU A 226 10.30 -5.60 2.32
N THR A 227 10.23 -4.29 2.49
CA THR A 227 10.95 -3.31 1.69
C THR A 227 11.98 -2.62 2.58
N VAL A 228 13.24 -2.67 2.14
CA VAL A 228 14.37 -2.00 2.78
C VAL A 228 14.75 -0.81 1.91
N ARG A 229 14.82 0.38 2.53
CA ARG A 229 15.28 1.61 1.89
C ARG A 229 16.65 1.97 2.42
N TYR A 230 17.61 2.14 1.51
CA TYR A 230 19.01 2.40 1.87
C TYR A 230 19.32 3.90 1.89
N ALA A 231 20.53 4.23 2.36
CA ALA A 231 21.04 5.60 2.42
C ALA A 231 21.07 6.31 1.05
N ASP A 232 21.36 5.58 -0.03
CA ASP A 232 21.36 6.07 -1.41
C ASP A 232 19.95 6.22 -2.01
N ARG A 233 18.89 6.02 -1.21
CA ARG A 233 17.48 5.98 -1.59
C ARG A 233 17.07 4.83 -2.51
N SER A 234 17.98 3.91 -2.83
CA SER A 234 17.60 2.68 -3.51
C SER A 234 16.79 1.79 -2.55
N THR A 235 16.02 0.86 -3.12
CA THR A 235 15.16 -0.04 -2.36
C THR A 235 15.34 -1.49 -2.78
N THR A 236 15.22 -2.40 -1.82
CA THR A 236 15.11 -3.83 -2.08
C THR A 236 13.85 -4.36 -1.44
N THR A 237 13.05 -5.07 -2.24
CA THR A 237 11.80 -5.67 -1.78
C THR A 237 11.86 -7.19 -1.91
N ARG A 238 11.45 -7.89 -0.85
CA ARG A 238 11.30 -9.35 -0.83
C ARG A 238 9.96 -9.71 -0.18
N ALA A 239 9.22 -10.55 -0.88
CA ALA A 239 7.96 -11.11 -0.40
C ALA A 239 8.14 -12.57 0.01
N ARG A 240 7.39 -13.00 1.02
CA ARG A 240 7.30 -14.39 1.43
C ARG A 240 5.86 -14.76 1.75
N THR A 241 5.40 -15.83 1.12
CA THR A 241 4.13 -16.47 1.46
C THR A 241 4.27 -17.27 2.75
N LEU A 242 3.33 -17.08 3.67
CA LEU A 242 3.24 -17.81 4.93
C LEU A 242 2.69 -19.22 4.69
N ARG A 243 2.98 -20.17 5.57
CA ARG A 243 2.49 -21.55 5.46
C ARG A 243 0.98 -21.61 5.58
N GLU A 244 0.43 -20.85 6.50
CA GLU A 244 -1.01 -20.62 6.73
C GLU A 244 -1.28 -19.12 6.84
N PRO A 245 -2.46 -18.63 6.45
CA PRO A 245 -2.86 -17.25 6.73
C PRO A 245 -2.89 -17.00 8.24
N THR A 246 -2.24 -15.94 8.72
CA THR A 246 -2.17 -15.68 10.17
C THR A 246 -2.07 -14.18 10.50
N ALA A 247 -2.51 -13.82 11.70
CA ALA A 247 -2.28 -12.52 12.33
C ALA A 247 -1.47 -12.66 13.64
N HIS A 248 -0.87 -13.83 13.87
CA HIS A 248 -0.15 -14.13 15.11
C HIS A 248 1.24 -13.47 15.11
N SER A 249 1.51 -12.59 16.07
CA SER A 249 2.75 -11.80 16.12
C SER A 249 4.00 -12.67 16.02
N VAL A 250 4.07 -13.80 16.74
CA VAL A 250 5.26 -14.69 16.73
C VAL A 250 5.55 -15.22 15.32
N ALA A 251 4.52 -15.67 14.61
CA ALA A 251 4.66 -16.20 13.26
C ALA A 251 5.08 -15.10 12.27
N LEU A 252 4.51 -13.91 12.40
CA LEU A 252 4.84 -12.76 11.57
C LEU A 252 6.27 -12.28 11.83
N ILE A 253 6.71 -12.19 13.10
CA ILE A 253 8.07 -11.77 13.49
C ILE A 253 9.09 -12.75 12.93
N GLY A 254 8.86 -14.05 13.13
CA GLY A 254 9.74 -15.09 12.60
C GLY A 254 9.78 -15.09 11.07
N ALA A 255 8.70 -14.73 10.39
CA ALA A 255 8.72 -14.54 8.94
C ALA A 255 9.52 -13.28 8.54
N ALA A 256 9.29 -12.14 9.18
CA ALA A 256 10.00 -10.89 8.92
C ALA A 256 11.52 -11.03 9.10
N TYR A 257 11.96 -11.66 10.19
CA TYR A 257 13.39 -11.93 10.43
C TYR A 257 13.99 -12.83 9.37
N ARG A 258 13.30 -13.89 8.94
CA ARG A 258 13.81 -14.74 7.86
C ARG A 258 13.90 -14.02 6.52
N ILE A 259 12.96 -13.11 6.21
CA ILE A 259 13.05 -12.29 4.99
C ILE A 259 14.26 -11.36 5.10
N HIS A 260 14.41 -10.68 6.24
CA HIS A 260 15.53 -9.79 6.51
C HIS A 260 16.88 -10.50 6.40
N ASP A 261 17.03 -11.66 7.05
CA ASP A 261 18.26 -12.46 7.00
C ASP A 261 18.58 -12.93 5.56
N SER A 262 17.54 -13.25 4.77
CA SER A 262 17.71 -13.65 3.36
C SER A 262 18.19 -12.53 2.42
N LEU A 263 18.05 -11.28 2.84
CA LEU A 263 18.57 -10.14 2.08
C LEU A 263 20.09 -10.01 2.19
N GLY A 264 20.71 -10.64 3.20
CA GLY A 264 22.17 -10.64 3.36
C GLY A 264 22.75 -9.22 3.45
N LEU A 265 22.15 -8.36 4.27
CA LEU A 265 22.47 -6.92 4.38
C LEU A 265 23.82 -6.61 5.03
N GLN A 266 24.90 -7.24 4.58
CA GLN A 266 26.23 -7.02 5.15
C GLN A 266 26.70 -5.58 4.89
N ARG A 267 26.87 -4.81 5.97
CA ARG A 267 27.32 -3.39 5.95
C ARG A 267 26.42 -2.45 5.15
N ALA A 268 25.18 -2.84 4.86
CA ALA A 268 24.23 -1.98 4.17
C ALA A 268 23.66 -0.93 5.12
N ARG A 269 23.80 0.34 4.76
CA ARG A 269 23.24 1.47 5.50
C ARG A 269 21.75 1.59 5.24
N VAL A 270 20.93 1.26 6.23
CA VAL A 270 19.46 1.23 6.12
C VAL A 270 18.86 2.52 6.68
N ARG A 271 18.01 3.16 5.90
CA ARG A 271 17.30 4.39 6.29
C ARG A 271 15.87 4.12 6.76
N ALA A 272 15.22 3.09 6.20
CA ALA A 272 13.91 2.65 6.68
C ALA A 272 13.62 1.19 6.35
N LEU A 273 12.75 0.59 7.16
CA LEU A 273 12.19 -0.73 6.96
C LEU A 273 10.67 -0.64 6.91
N SER A 274 10.05 -1.20 5.87
CA SER A 274 8.60 -1.28 5.72
C SER A 274 8.17 -2.73 5.56
N LEU A 275 7.20 -3.17 6.36
CA LEU A 275 6.52 -4.45 6.15
C LEU A 275 5.12 -4.20 5.63
N ARG A 276 4.70 -5.06 4.70
CA ARG A 276 3.36 -5.10 4.15
C ARG A 276 2.79 -6.51 4.28
N ALA A 277 1.68 -6.64 4.98
CA ALA A 277 0.83 -7.81 5.01
C ALA A 277 -0.09 -7.81 3.79
N GLU A 278 -0.10 -8.87 3.00
CA GLU A 278 -0.87 -9.00 1.76
C GLU A 278 -1.70 -10.29 1.77
N GLY A 279 -2.69 -10.36 0.87
CA GLY A 279 -3.61 -11.49 0.81
C GLY A 279 -4.47 -11.55 2.07
N LEU A 280 -5.04 -10.40 2.44
CA LEU A 280 -5.88 -10.26 3.62
C LEU A 280 -7.20 -11.00 3.40
N THR A 281 -7.57 -11.81 4.39
CA THR A 281 -8.83 -12.56 4.41
C THR A 281 -9.43 -12.50 5.81
N PRO A 282 -10.77 -12.56 5.95
CA PRO A 282 -11.41 -12.62 7.26
C PRO A 282 -10.89 -13.83 8.04
N ALA A 283 -10.52 -13.62 9.30
CA ALA A 283 -9.96 -14.65 10.16
C ALA A 283 -10.89 -15.88 10.29
N GLU A 284 -12.22 -15.65 10.26
CA GLU A 284 -13.24 -16.70 10.31
C GLU A 284 -13.20 -17.66 9.10
N ARG A 285 -12.73 -17.18 7.94
CA ARG A 285 -12.62 -17.97 6.71
C ARG A 285 -11.25 -18.60 6.54
N ALA A 286 -10.31 -18.31 7.43
CA ALA A 286 -8.96 -18.81 7.35
C ALA A 286 -8.87 -20.21 7.95
N THR A 287 -8.43 -21.17 7.15
CA THR A 287 -8.10 -22.51 7.64
C THR A 287 -6.78 -22.43 8.40
N ARG A 288 -6.83 -22.79 9.69
CA ARG A 288 -5.67 -22.93 10.57
C ARG A 288 -5.41 -24.40 10.83
N GLN A 289 -4.14 -24.81 10.83
CA GLN A 289 -3.77 -26.09 11.42
C GLN A 289 -3.70 -25.94 12.94
N LEU A 290 -4.52 -26.69 13.67
CA LEU A 290 -4.41 -26.75 15.13
C LEU A 290 -3.07 -27.42 15.48
N THR A 291 -2.28 -26.74 16.29
CA THR A 291 -1.03 -27.29 16.82
C THR A 291 -1.25 -27.57 18.30
N PHE A 292 -0.92 -28.77 18.76
CA PHE A 292 -0.88 -29.09 20.19
C PHE A 292 0.46 -28.67 20.81
N ASP A 293 0.89 -27.43 20.53
CA ASP A 293 2.12 -26.86 21.08
C ASP A 293 1.75 -25.91 22.23
N PRO A 294 2.03 -26.28 23.50
CA PRO A 294 1.71 -25.47 24.66
C PRO A 294 2.36 -24.08 24.64
N VAL A 295 3.47 -23.91 23.91
CA VAL A 295 4.18 -22.63 23.78
C VAL A 295 3.41 -21.67 22.86
N ASP A 296 2.93 -22.16 21.72
CA ASP A 296 2.09 -21.39 20.77
C ASP A 296 0.78 -20.95 21.44
N ASP A 297 0.12 -21.88 22.16
CA ASP A 297 -1.12 -21.58 22.88
C ASP A 297 -0.93 -20.58 24.02
N ARG A 298 0.22 -20.63 24.71
CA ARG A 298 0.56 -19.62 25.72
C ARG A 298 0.79 -18.26 25.06
N ALA A 299 1.54 -18.20 23.96
CA ALA A 299 1.82 -16.96 23.25
C ALA A 299 0.54 -16.27 22.77
N ARG A 300 -0.42 -17.02 22.21
CA ARG A 300 -1.72 -16.50 21.78
C ARG A 300 -2.57 -15.97 22.93
N ARG A 301 -2.58 -16.66 24.07
CA ARG A 301 -3.27 -16.17 25.28
C ARG A 301 -2.67 -14.86 25.78
N ILE A 302 -1.35 -14.75 25.78
CA ILE A 302 -0.64 -13.51 26.15
C ILE A 302 -1.01 -12.39 25.17
N GLU A 303 -0.99 -12.66 23.87
CA GLU A 303 -1.34 -11.70 22.82
C GLU A 303 -2.77 -11.16 22.98
N ALA A 304 -3.75 -12.04 23.21
CA ALA A 304 -5.14 -11.65 23.45
C ALA A 304 -5.31 -10.81 24.73
N VAL A 305 -4.47 -11.01 25.75
CA VAL A 305 -4.46 -10.17 26.97
C VAL A 305 -3.79 -8.82 26.68
N ALA A 306 -2.67 -8.83 25.97
CA ALA A 306 -1.94 -7.62 25.58
C ALA A 306 -2.81 -6.70 24.71
N ASP A 307 -3.55 -7.25 23.75
CA ASP A 307 -4.45 -6.48 22.89
C ASP A 307 -5.61 -5.86 23.68
N ARG A 308 -6.20 -6.60 24.62
CA ARG A 308 -7.23 -6.06 25.53
C ARG A 308 -6.68 -4.92 26.39
N ALA A 309 -5.45 -5.05 26.88
CA ALA A 309 -4.79 -3.98 27.63
C ALA A 309 -4.53 -2.75 26.75
N ARG A 310 -4.08 -2.95 25.50
CA ARG A 310 -3.85 -1.85 24.54
C ARG A 310 -5.15 -1.14 24.15
N ALA A 311 -6.24 -1.88 23.96
CA ALA A 311 -7.54 -1.30 23.66
C ALA A 311 -8.06 -0.40 24.80
N ARG A 312 -7.80 -0.77 26.06
CA ARG A 312 -8.26 -0.02 27.23
C ARG A 312 -7.34 1.12 27.64
N PHE A 313 -6.03 0.93 27.56
CA PHE A 313 -5.02 1.83 28.13
C PHE A 313 -4.11 2.48 27.08
N GLY A 314 -4.37 2.24 25.79
CA GLY A 314 -3.63 2.78 24.67
C GLY A 314 -2.48 1.89 24.19
N PRO A 315 -1.91 2.20 23.01
CA PRO A 315 -1.00 1.31 22.27
C PRO A 315 0.34 1.04 22.99
N ARG A 316 0.74 1.90 23.92
CA ARG A 316 1.98 1.76 24.72
C ARG A 316 1.79 1.03 26.05
N ALA A 317 0.58 0.57 26.37
CA ALA A 317 0.29 -0.08 27.64
C ALA A 317 1.06 -1.40 27.84
N VAL A 318 1.24 -2.16 26.74
CA VAL A 318 2.02 -3.40 26.73
C VAL A 318 2.90 -3.42 25.48
N VAL A 319 4.22 -3.44 25.70
CA VAL A 319 5.23 -3.53 24.65
C VAL A 319 6.18 -4.70 24.91
N PRO A 320 6.71 -5.36 23.88
CA PRO A 320 7.79 -6.33 24.06
C PRO A 320 8.94 -5.73 24.87
N GLY A 321 9.54 -6.53 25.76
CA GLY A 321 10.62 -6.07 26.64
C GLY A 321 11.81 -5.47 25.89
N THR A 322 12.11 -5.97 24.68
CA THR A 322 13.15 -5.43 23.79
C THR A 322 12.86 -3.99 23.32
N LEU A 323 11.59 -3.60 23.26
CA LEU A 323 11.14 -2.26 22.86
C LEU A 323 10.89 -1.34 24.06
N ALA A 324 10.91 -1.88 25.28
CA ALA A 324 10.76 -1.06 26.47
C ALA A 324 12.01 -0.18 26.63
N VAL A 325 11.83 1.15 26.51
CA VAL A 325 12.89 2.09 26.87
C VAL A 325 13.19 1.88 28.35
N ARG A 326 14.39 1.38 28.67
CA ARG A 326 14.89 1.39 30.05
C ARG A 326 14.90 2.85 30.49
N ALA A 327 13.95 3.25 31.34
CA ALA A 327 14.05 4.49 32.07
C ALA A 327 15.36 4.41 32.87
N ARG A 328 16.39 5.18 32.44
CA ARG A 328 17.57 5.37 33.27
C ARG A 328 17.08 6.04 34.55
N ALA A 329 17.23 5.36 35.68
CA ALA A 329 16.99 5.98 36.98
C ALA A 329 17.84 7.26 37.08
N PRO A 330 17.29 8.38 37.57
CA PRO A 330 18.08 9.59 37.77
C PRO A 330 19.19 9.26 38.76
N HIS A 331 20.43 9.51 38.34
CA HIS A 331 21.60 9.46 39.21
C HIS A 331 21.34 10.46 40.34
N ARG A 332 21.10 9.96 41.56
CA ARG A 332 21.15 10.81 42.75
C ARG A 332 22.62 11.20 42.94
N ALA A 333 22.91 12.48 42.77
CA ALA A 333 24.08 13.13 43.33
C ALA A 333 23.74 13.59 44.75
#